data_AF-A0A645BFL3-F1
#
_entry.id   AF-A0A645BFL3-F1
#
_cell.length_a   1.000
_cell.length_b   1.000
_cell.length_c   1.000
_cell.angle_alpha   90.00
_cell.angle_beta   90.00
_cell.angle_gamma   90.00
#
_symmetry.space_group_name_H-M   'P 1'
#
loop_
_entity.id
_entity.type
_entity.pdbx_description
1 polymer ?
#
loop_
_entity_poly.entity_id
_entity_poly.type
_entity_poly.pdbx_seq_one_letter_code
_entity_poly.pdbx_strand_id
1 'polypeptide(L)' 'MGGYDIFVSTLSEEGVWSEAENIGYPINTTSDDTGFMMTRDGQTGFYSTARDAQSDGNIGNKDIYMIHFGK' A
#
# COMPACT_ATOMS: atom_id res chain seq x y z
N MET A 1 4.76 -1.61 12.69
CA MET A 1 4.44 -0.89 11.44
C MET A 1 3.86 0.45 11.82
N GLY A 2 3.70 1.40 10.89
CA GLY A 2 3.60 2.83 11.19
C GLY A 2 2.31 3.28 11.88
N GLY A 3 1.88 4.53 11.67
CA GLY A 3 0.61 5.02 12.23
C GLY A 3 -0.60 4.53 11.43
N TYR A 4 -0.51 4.56 10.10
CA TYR A 4 -1.48 3.97 9.18
C TYR A 4 -0.78 2.96 8.26
N ASP A 5 -1.42 1.81 8.07
CA ASP A 5 -0.93 0.71 7.25
C ASP A 5 -2.04 0.23 6.29
N ILE A 6 -1.62 -0.38 5.19
CA ILE A 6 -2.49 -1.05 4.22
C ILE A 6 -2.69 -2.51 4.63
N PHE A 7 -3.94 -2.97 4.64
CA PHE A 7 -4.33 -4.35 4.89
C PHE A 7 -5.14 -4.90 3.72
N VAL A 8 -5.10 -6.22 3.54
CA VAL A 8 -5.84 -6.95 2.50
C VAL A 8 -6.76 -7.98 3.13
N SER A 9 -7.98 -8.08 2.61
CA SER A 9 -8.88 -9.21 2.83
C SER A 9 -9.40 -9.68 1.48
N THR A 10 -9.66 -10.98 1.36
CA THR A 10 -10.17 -11.60 0.14
C THR A 10 -11.61 -12.04 0.34
N LEU A 11 -12.45 -11.84 -0.67
CA LEU A 11 -13.83 -12.27 -0.67
C LEU A 11 -13.92 -13.67 -1.29
N SER A 12 -14.44 -14.64 -0.53
CA SER A 12 -14.65 -16.00 -1.03
C SER A 12 -15.82 -16.07 -2.02
N GLU A 13 -15.94 -17.20 -2.74
CA GLU A 13 -17.07 -17.43 -3.67
C GLU A 13 -18.42 -17.43 -2.94
N GLU A 14 -18.43 -17.79 -1.66
CA GLU A 14 -19.58 -17.77 -0.75
C GLU A 14 -19.89 -16.37 -0.20
N GLY A 15 -19.11 -15.36 -0.58
CA GLY A 15 -19.30 -13.98 -0.14
C GLY A 15 -18.79 -13.69 1.27
N VAL A 16 -17.86 -14.50 1.79
CA VAL A 16 -17.26 -14.31 3.12
C VAL A 16 -15.89 -13.64 2.97
N TRP A 17 -15.67 -12.54 3.70
CA TRP A 17 -14.36 -11.88 3.76
C TRP A 17 -13.41 -12.66 4.68
N SER A 18 -12.15 -12.80 4.26
CA SER A 18 -11.07 -13.32 5.11
C SER A 18 -10.74 -12.33 6.24
N GLU A 19 -9.98 -12.79 7.24
CA GLU A 19 -9.34 -11.86 8.17
C GLU A 19 -8.44 -10.89 7.39
N ALA A 20 -8.36 -9.64 7.86
CA ALA A 20 -7.55 -8.62 7.23
C ALA A 20 -6.07 -8.83 7.60
N GLU A 21 -5.24 -9.02 6.58
CA GLU A 21 -3.80 -9.25 6.74
C GLU A 21 -3.02 -7.99 6.42
N ASN A 22 -2.03 -7.65 7.27
CA ASN A 22 -1.12 -6.56 7.00
C ASN A 22 -0.14 -6.98 5.89
N ILE A 23 -0.05 -6.20 4.81
CA ILE A 23 0.75 -6.58 3.63
C ILE A 23 2.27 -6.38 3.81
N GLY A 24 2.71 -5.81 4.94
CA GLY A 24 4.12 -5.73 5.29
C GLY A 24 4.96 -4.80 4.41
N TYR A 25 6.27 -4.83 4.65
CA TYR A 25 7.28 -4.16 3.83
C TYR A 25 7.49 -4.89 2.49
N PRO A 26 7.79 -4.21 1.35
CA PRO A 26 8.15 -2.79 1.18
C PRO A 26 6.99 -1.84 0.93
N ILE A 27 5.74 -2.32 0.99
CA ILE A 27 4.57 -1.49 0.71
C ILE A 27 4.25 -0.63 1.93
N ASN A 28 4.02 -1.26 3.08
CA ASN A 28 3.92 -0.53 4.33
C ASN A 28 5.32 -0.21 4.85
N THR A 29 5.43 0.94 5.49
CA THR A 29 6.67 1.54 6.00
C THR A 29 6.55 1.74 7.52
N THR A 30 7.52 2.45 8.10
CA THR A 30 7.41 2.93 9.48
C THR A 30 6.62 4.24 9.59
N SER A 31 6.18 4.79 8.46
CA SER A 31 5.44 6.05 8.34
C SER A 31 3.92 5.79 8.19
N ASP A 32 3.16 6.85 7.91
CA ASP A 32 1.72 6.74 7.62
C ASP A 32 1.46 6.43 6.14
N ASP A 33 1.13 5.18 5.83
CA ASP A 33 0.77 4.70 4.50
C ASP A 33 -0.74 4.83 4.29
N THR A 34 -1.14 5.69 3.35
CA THR A 34 -2.53 6.16 3.23
C THR A 34 -3.00 6.27 1.78
N GLY A 35 -4.32 6.27 1.57
CA GLY A 35 -4.92 6.57 0.27
C GLY A 35 -4.68 5.49 -0.80
N PHE A 36 -4.66 4.22 -0.40
CA PHE A 36 -4.49 3.13 -1.35
C PHE A 36 -5.63 3.10 -2.38
N MET A 37 -5.26 2.99 -3.65
CA MET A 37 -6.16 2.87 -4.79
C MET A 37 -5.56 1.92 -5.82
N MET A 38 -6.41 1.14 -6.50
CA MET A 38 -5.98 0.13 -7.47
C MET A 38 -6.64 0.36 -8.83
N THR A 39 -5.89 0.13 -9.90
CA THR A 39 -6.41 0.14 -11.27
C THR A 39 -7.43 -0.98 -11.46
N ARG A 40 -8.36 -0.79 -12.42
CA ARG A 40 -9.45 -1.74 -12.68
C ARG A 40 -8.96 -3.15 -13.06
N ASP A 41 -7.80 -3.24 -13.69
CA ASP A 41 -7.18 -4.52 -14.07
C ASP A 41 -6.49 -5.23 -12.90
N GLY A 42 -6.43 -4.59 -11.72
CA GLY A 42 -5.80 -5.15 -10.52
C GLY A 42 -4.27 -5.15 -10.55
N GLN A 43 -3.64 -4.59 -11.58
CA GLN A 43 -2.19 -4.73 -11.80
C GLN A 43 -1.37 -3.58 -11.22
N THR A 44 -1.99 -2.43 -10.95
CA THR A 44 -1.27 -1.25 -10.46
C THR A 44 -1.98 -0.65 -9.25
N GLY A 45 -1.25 -0.51 -8.16
CA GLY A 45 -1.68 0.22 -6.96
C GLY A 45 -0.97 1.56 -6.84
N PHE A 46 -1.66 2.55 -6.27
CA PHE A 46 -1.06 3.81 -5.84
C PHE A 46 -1.37 4.02 -4.37
N TYR A 47 -0.42 4.59 -3.64
CA TYR A 47 -0.60 4.97 -2.24
C TYR A 47 0.33 6.13 -1.90
N SER A 48 0.04 6.83 -0.82
CA SER A 48 0.87 7.93 -0.34
C SER A 48 1.56 7.59 0.96
N THR A 49 2.87 7.82 1.00
CA THR A 49 3.70 7.56 2.18
C THR A 49 4.86 8.57 2.28
N ALA A 50 5.37 8.73 3.50
CA ALA A 50 6.59 9.47 3.77
C ALA A 50 7.79 8.52 3.80
N ARG A 51 8.75 8.72 2.89
CA ARG A 51 10.04 8.02 2.91
C ARG A 51 11.18 8.99 3.13
N ASP A 52 12.28 8.52 3.72
CA ASP A 52 13.44 9.39 3.93
C ASP A 52 13.94 9.97 2.60
N ALA A 53 14.03 11.30 2.55
CA ALA A 53 14.43 12.06 1.36
C ALA A 53 15.82 11.67 0.81
N GLN A 54 16.65 11.01 1.64
CA GLN A 54 18.03 10.66 1.31
C GLN A 54 18.17 9.37 0.48
N SER A 55 17.13 8.51 0.38
CA SER A 55 17.23 7.26 -0.38
C SER A 55 16.40 7.23 -1.67
N ASP A 56 15.25 7.91 -1.70
CA ASP A 56 14.22 7.65 -2.75
C ASP A 56 13.83 8.90 -3.56
N GLY A 57 14.52 10.03 -3.39
CA GLY A 57 14.20 11.27 -4.10
C GLY A 57 12.89 11.94 -3.65
N ASN A 58 12.42 11.65 -2.44
CA ASN A 58 11.22 12.28 -1.87
C ASN A 58 11.45 13.79 -1.68
N ILE A 59 10.60 14.61 -2.32
CA ILE A 59 10.64 16.08 -2.22
C ILE A 59 9.42 16.54 -1.41
N GLY A 60 9.41 16.24 -0.11
CA GLY A 60 8.34 16.69 0.77
C GLY A 60 8.11 15.76 1.96
N ASN A 61 6.93 15.89 2.57
CA ASN A 61 6.51 15.02 3.66
C ASN A 61 5.98 13.69 3.11
N LYS A 62 5.04 13.73 2.15
CA LYS A 62 4.49 12.53 1.50
C LYS A 62 4.46 12.68 -0.01
N ASP A 63 4.83 11.61 -0.71
CA ASP A 63 4.72 11.47 -2.16
C ASP A 63 3.74 10.34 -2.51
N ILE A 64 3.40 10.22 -3.80
CA ILE A 64 2.59 9.12 -4.35
C ILE A 64 3.52 8.07 -4.95
N TYR A 65 3.39 6.83 -4.47
CA TYR A 65 4.16 5.68 -4.93
C TYR A 65 3.27 4.72 -5.71
N MET A 66 3.87 4.03 -6.69
CA MET A 66 3.21 3.05 -7.53
C MET A 66 3.72 1.64 -7.19
N ILE A 67 2.82 0.66 -7.19
CA ILE A 67 3.10 -0.76 -7.00
C ILE A 67 2.57 -1.51 -8.21
N HIS A 68 3.39 -2.39 -8.80
CA HIS A 68 2.92 -3.34 -9.81
C HIS A 68 2.67 -4.72 -9.19
N PHE A 69 1.43 -5.18 -9.28
CA PHE A 69 1.00 -6.50 -8.87
C PHE A 69 0.95 -7.41 -10.10
N GLY A 70 2.05 -8.13 -10.35
CA GLY A 70 2.23 -8.96 -11.55
C GLY A 70 3.70 -9.01 -11.95
N LYS A 71 4.11 -10.08 -12.65
CA LYS A 71 5.45 -10.18 -13.23
C LYS A 71 5.66 -9.17 -14.36
#